data_AF-T0ZNV0-F1
#
_entry.id   AF-T0ZNV0-F1
#
_cell.length_a   1.000
_cell.length_b   1.000
_cell.length_c   1.000
_cell.angle_alpha   90.00
_cell.angle_beta   90.00
_cell.angle_gamma   90.00
#
_symmetry.space_group_name_H-M   'P 1'
#
loop_
_entity.id
_entity.type
_entity.pdbx_description
1 polymer ?
#
loop_
_entity_poly.entity_id
_entity_poly.type
_entity_poly.pdbx_seq_one_letter_code
_entity_poly.pdbx_strand_id
1 'polypeptide(L)'
;YLRSRLEDILASVEEKMVAWTTALQGVQAKGRRGRRPTLASCRKHAKEILGTSEKLFRWEVSRHGRGPIEVKWSRDDEAIRQRSLGFGRTLIFTDRDEWDDEAIVRAYRAKAAVEEDFRRMKDTPYLADTPEYHWTDSKIKVHQLVCFLALQLMGLLQRQLHRTGHVVTIDE
;
A
#
# COMPACT_ATOMS: atom_id res chain seq x y z
N TYR A 1 9.13 -10.37 -0.69
CA TYR A 1 7.99 -9.55 -0.24
C TYR A 1 8.39 -8.11 0.05
N LEU A 2 9.18 -7.83 1.09
CA LEU A 2 9.56 -6.43 1.44
C LEU A 2 10.26 -5.67 0.30
N ARG A 3 11.15 -6.34 -0.44
CA ARG A 3 11.77 -5.76 -1.64
C ARG A 3 10.78 -5.47 -2.76
N SER A 4 9.84 -6.39 -3.01
CA SER A 4 8.75 -6.19 -3.99
C SER A 4 7.86 -5.01 -3.59
N ARG A 5 7.45 -4.97 -2.31
CA ARG A 5 6.64 -3.88 -1.77
C ARG A 5 7.37 -2.53 -1.81
N LEU A 6 8.70 -2.53 -1.63
CA LEU A 6 9.52 -1.34 -1.82
C LEU A 6 9.48 -0.87 -3.28
N GLU A 7 9.66 -1.78 -4.24
CA GLU A 7 9.55 -1.44 -5.67
C GLU A 7 8.15 -0.93 -6.05
N ASP A 8 7.09 -1.52 -5.49
CA ASP A 8 5.70 -1.07 -5.73
C ASP A 8 5.49 0.37 -5.22
N ILE A 9 6.03 0.69 -4.03
CA ILE A 9 6.00 2.05 -3.47
C ILE A 9 6.79 3.01 -4.36
N LEU A 10 8.01 2.62 -4.77
CA LEU A 10 8.84 3.44 -5.65
C LEU A 10 8.11 3.73 -6.97
N ALA A 11 7.56 2.71 -7.63
CA ALA A 11 6.82 2.84 -8.87
C ALA A 11 5.61 3.77 -8.73
N SER A 12 4.83 3.63 -7.65
CA SER A 12 3.67 4.50 -7.40
C SER A 12 4.06 5.97 -7.19
N VAL A 13 5.17 6.22 -6.49
CA VAL A 13 5.68 7.59 -6.26
C VAL A 13 6.19 8.19 -7.56
N GLU A 14 6.90 7.42 -8.37
CA GLU A 14 7.41 7.86 -9.67
C GLU A 14 6.29 8.21 -10.64
N GLU A 15 5.26 7.38 -10.74
CA GLU A 15 4.09 7.65 -11.57
C GLU A 15 3.46 9.00 -11.20
N LYS A 16 3.28 9.25 -9.89
CA LYS A 16 2.75 10.52 -9.38
C LYS A 16 3.68 11.70 -9.68
N MET A 17 4.99 11.53 -9.51
CA MET A 17 5.98 12.58 -9.80
C MET A 17 6.05 12.90 -11.31
N VAL A 18 6.00 11.90 -12.19
CA VAL A 18 5.94 12.08 -13.65
C VAL A 18 4.66 12.82 -14.04
N ALA A 19 3.51 12.36 -13.56
CA ALA A 19 2.21 12.96 -13.87
C ALA A 19 2.16 14.43 -13.43
N TRP A 20 2.63 14.71 -12.21
CA TRP A 20 2.66 16.06 -11.66
C TRP A 20 3.63 16.98 -12.40
N THR A 21 4.86 16.53 -12.67
CA THR A 21 5.85 17.36 -13.39
C THR A 21 5.41 17.70 -14.82
N THR A 22 4.79 16.74 -15.51
CA THR A 22 4.17 16.95 -16.83
C THR A 22 3.02 17.98 -16.76
N ALA A 23 2.15 17.86 -15.75
CA ALA A 23 1.07 18.81 -15.54
C ALA A 23 1.59 20.23 -15.23
N LEU A 24 2.65 20.34 -14.42
CA LEU A 24 3.28 21.61 -14.06
C LEU A 24 3.84 22.34 -15.29
N GLN A 25 4.55 21.61 -16.17
CA GLN A 25 5.05 22.14 -17.44
C GLN A 25 3.89 22.63 -18.33
N GLY A 26 2.80 21.87 -18.42
CA GLY A 26 1.61 22.25 -19.19
C GLY A 26 0.93 23.53 -18.67
N VAL A 27 0.84 23.69 -17.35
CA VAL A 27 0.27 24.90 -16.72
C VAL A 27 1.15 26.12 -16.98
N GLN A 28 2.47 25.96 -16.92
CA GLN A 28 3.42 27.04 -17.16
C GLN A 28 3.49 27.46 -18.63
N ALA A 29 3.36 26.52 -19.57
CA ALA A 29 3.37 26.79 -21.02
C ALA A 29 2.08 27.47 -21.51
N LYS A 30 0.91 27.08 -20.98
CA LYS A 30 -0.40 27.55 -21.46
C LYS A 30 -0.94 28.81 -20.76
N GLY A 31 -0.26 29.31 -19.71
CA GLY A 31 -0.62 30.57 -19.04
C GLY A 31 -2.09 30.66 -18.59
N ARG A 32 -2.68 29.57 -18.09
CA ARG A 32 -4.12 29.52 -17.73
C ARG A 32 -4.51 30.50 -16.61
N ARG A 33 -5.81 30.85 -16.57
CA ARG A 33 -6.54 31.63 -15.54
C ARG A 33 -6.50 30.96 -14.15
N GLY A 34 -5.32 30.89 -13.53
CA GLY A 34 -5.14 30.36 -12.18
C GLY A 34 -3.96 31.02 -11.47
N ARG A 35 -3.87 30.85 -10.14
CA ARG A 35 -2.75 31.39 -9.36
C ARG A 35 -1.45 30.75 -9.83
N ARG A 36 -0.45 31.56 -10.18
CA ARG A 36 0.86 31.06 -10.61
C ARG A 36 1.45 30.16 -9.51
N PRO A 37 1.96 28.97 -9.87
CA PRO A 37 2.63 28.10 -8.90
C PRO A 37 3.78 28.84 -8.22
N THR A 38 3.88 28.73 -6.91
CA THR A 38 4.98 29.30 -6.12
C THR A 38 5.97 28.19 -5.75
N LEU A 39 7.24 28.55 -5.54
CA LEU A 39 8.27 27.60 -5.09
C LEU A 39 7.85 26.85 -3.83
N ALA A 40 7.26 27.57 -2.87
CA ALA A 40 6.77 26.98 -1.62
C ALA A 40 5.66 25.95 -1.86
N SER A 41 4.71 26.25 -2.75
CA SER A 41 3.62 25.32 -3.10
C SER A 41 4.14 24.08 -3.82
N CYS A 42 5.05 24.22 -4.78
CA CYS A 42 5.64 23.09 -5.49
C CYS A 42 6.49 22.21 -4.56
N ARG A 43 7.25 22.80 -3.63
CA ARG A 43 7.99 22.05 -2.60
C ARG A 43 7.05 21.30 -1.66
N LYS A 44 5.96 21.94 -1.23
CA LYS A 44 4.96 21.28 -0.38
C LYS A 44 4.36 20.07 -1.09
N HIS A 45 3.97 20.24 -2.34
CA HIS A 45 3.35 19.16 -3.12
C HIS A 45 4.32 18.02 -3.42
N ALA A 46 5.59 18.32 -3.75
CA ALA A 46 6.63 17.30 -3.89
C ALA A 46 6.79 16.48 -2.61
N LYS A 47 6.81 17.13 -1.44
CA LYS A 47 6.85 16.44 -0.14
C LYS A 47 5.62 15.60 0.15
N GLU A 48 4.43 16.06 -0.23
CA GLU A 48 3.19 15.28 -0.09
C GLU A 48 3.23 14.01 -0.95
N ILE A 49 3.73 14.09 -2.19
CA ILE A 49 3.87 12.93 -3.09
C ILE A 49 4.94 11.96 -2.56
N LEU A 50 6.11 12.47 -2.17
CA LEU A 50 7.23 11.67 -1.70
C LEU A 50 6.97 11.03 -0.32
N GLY A 51 6.24 11.72 0.55
CA GLY A 51 5.83 11.24 1.86
C GLY A 51 6.98 10.61 2.66
N THR A 52 6.75 9.42 3.21
CA THR A 52 7.76 8.66 3.99
C THR A 52 8.94 8.17 3.14
N SER A 53 8.80 8.16 1.81
CA SER A 53 9.84 7.71 0.87
C SER A 53 10.77 8.83 0.41
N GLU A 54 10.63 10.07 0.92
CA GLU A 54 11.44 11.23 0.53
C GLU A 54 12.95 10.96 0.51
N LYS A 55 13.46 10.21 1.48
CA LYS A 55 14.89 9.87 1.60
C LYS A 55 15.40 8.91 0.50
N LEU A 56 14.51 8.27 -0.25
CA LEU A 56 14.86 7.34 -1.33
C LEU A 56 15.00 8.04 -2.69
N PHE A 57 14.73 9.35 -2.73
CA PHE A 57 14.77 10.14 -3.95
C PHE A 57 15.65 11.37 -3.76
N ARG A 58 16.46 11.68 -4.77
CA ARG A 58 17.12 12.97 -4.91
C ARG A 58 16.17 13.89 -5.65
N TRP A 59 15.78 15.00 -5.03
CA TRP A 59 14.84 15.94 -5.63
C TRP A 59 15.17 17.39 -5.31
N GLU A 60 14.87 18.27 -6.25
CA GLU A 60 15.07 19.71 -6.11
C GLU A 60 13.97 20.47 -6.86
N VAL A 61 13.51 21.58 -6.26
CA VAL A 61 12.60 22.53 -6.89
C VAL A 61 13.31 23.87 -6.97
N SER A 62 13.60 24.30 -8.20
CA SER A 62 14.35 25.52 -8.51
C SER A 62 13.55 26.42 -9.45
N ARG A 63 13.90 27.71 -9.48
CA ARG A 63 13.36 28.67 -10.44
C ARG A 63 14.48 29.59 -10.89
N HIS A 64 14.73 29.63 -12.19
CA HIS A 64 15.71 30.54 -12.78
C HIS A 64 15.05 31.89 -13.10
N GLY A 65 15.30 32.89 -12.26
CA GLY A 65 14.80 34.26 -12.44
C GLY A 65 13.26 34.33 -12.49
N ARG A 66 12.70 34.96 -13.54
CA ARG A 66 11.25 35.00 -13.79
C ARG A 66 10.73 33.80 -14.58
N GLY A 67 11.59 32.86 -14.94
CA GLY A 67 11.27 31.67 -15.73
C GLY A 67 10.34 30.67 -15.02
N PRO A 68 10.03 29.54 -15.69
CA PRO A 68 9.25 28.45 -15.11
C PRO A 68 9.97 27.85 -13.89
N ILE A 69 9.17 27.27 -12.99
CA ILE A 69 9.68 26.43 -11.91
C ILE A 69 10.06 25.08 -12.51
N GLU A 70 11.30 24.69 -12.29
CA GLU A 70 11.83 23.39 -12.67
C GLU A 70 11.82 22.45 -11.46
N VAL A 71 11.43 21.21 -11.69
CA VAL A 71 11.45 20.15 -10.69
C VAL A 71 12.31 19.04 -11.23
N LYS A 72 13.44 18.78 -10.58
CA LYS A 72 14.32 17.66 -10.89
C LYS A 72 14.15 16.61 -9.81
N TRP A 73 14.01 15.37 -10.21
CA TRP A 73 13.94 14.26 -9.28
C TRP A 73 14.53 13.01 -9.94
N SER A 74 15.09 12.12 -9.11
CA SER A 74 15.67 10.85 -9.54
C SER A 74 15.71 9.88 -8.37
N ARG A 75 15.79 8.58 -8.66
CA ARG A 75 16.06 7.57 -7.64
C ARG A 75 17.44 7.84 -7.00
N ASP A 76 17.48 7.70 -5.68
CA ASP A 76 18.75 7.55 -4.98
C ASP A 76 19.03 6.06 -4.83
N ASP A 77 19.70 5.48 -5.82
CA ASP A 77 19.99 4.05 -5.84
C ASP A 77 20.81 3.61 -4.62
N GLU A 78 21.61 4.50 -4.04
CA GLU A 78 22.36 4.17 -2.82
C GLU A 78 21.44 4.13 -1.61
N ALA A 79 20.58 5.13 -1.42
CA ALA A 79 19.60 5.11 -0.34
C ALA A 79 18.63 3.90 -0.45
N ILE A 80 18.23 3.55 -1.68
CA ILE A 80 17.39 2.37 -1.94
C ILE A 80 18.16 1.08 -1.60
N ARG A 81 19.44 0.96 -2.01
CA ARG A 81 20.28 -0.18 -1.66
C ARG A 81 20.42 -0.32 -0.14
N GLN A 82 20.76 0.75 0.58
CA GLN A 82 20.91 0.73 2.03
C GLN A 82 19.60 0.35 2.74
N ARG A 83 18.46 0.89 2.28
CA ARG A 83 17.14 0.50 2.77
C ARG A 83 16.88 -0.99 2.56
N SER A 84 17.29 -1.53 1.41
CA SER A 84 17.09 -2.93 1.06
C SER A 84 17.96 -3.90 1.87
N LEU A 85 19.17 -3.48 2.27
CA LEU A 85 20.05 -4.28 3.14
C LEU A 85 19.47 -4.45 4.55
N GLY A 86 18.68 -3.48 5.02
CA GLY A 86 17.95 -3.57 6.28
C GLY A 86 16.76 -4.53 6.26
N PHE A 87 16.36 -5.03 5.08
CA PHE A 87 15.35 -6.08 4.99
C PHE A 87 15.98 -7.40 5.43
N GLY A 88 15.77 -7.78 6.68
CA GLY A 88 16.25 -9.03 7.25
C GLY A 88 15.84 -10.25 6.41
N ARG A 89 16.56 -11.36 6.61
CA ARG A 89 16.21 -12.64 5.98
C ARG A 89 15.11 -13.31 6.79
N THR A 90 14.04 -13.73 6.12
CA THR A 90 13.01 -14.57 6.75
C THR A 90 13.45 -16.02 6.68
N LEU A 91 13.70 -16.64 7.82
CA LEU A 91 13.92 -18.08 7.93
C LEU A 91 12.55 -18.77 8.09
N ILE A 92 12.29 -19.76 7.25
CA ILE A 92 11.10 -20.61 7.32
C ILE A 92 11.56 -22.00 7.74
N PHE A 93 11.00 -22.51 8.83
CA PHE A 93 11.18 -23.89 9.25
C PHE A 93 9.90 -24.64 8.92
N THR A 94 10.02 -25.78 8.24
CA THR A 94 8.88 -26.62 7.87
C THR A 94 9.30 -28.08 7.86
N ASP A 95 8.34 -28.96 8.15
CA ASP A 95 8.41 -30.41 8.04
C ASP A 95 7.86 -30.92 6.69
N ARG A 96 7.57 -30.00 5.75
CA ARG A 96 7.02 -30.26 4.42
C ARG A 96 8.11 -30.52 3.40
N ASP A 97 8.89 -31.58 3.61
CA ASP A 97 10.01 -31.95 2.74
C ASP A 97 9.56 -32.33 1.31
N GLU A 98 8.27 -32.66 1.15
CA GLU A 98 7.67 -33.03 -0.14
C GLU A 98 7.28 -31.83 -1.02
N TRP A 99 7.39 -30.59 -0.52
CA TRP A 99 7.03 -29.38 -1.24
C TRP A 99 8.26 -28.73 -1.88
N ASP A 100 8.06 -28.10 -3.03
CA ASP A 100 9.10 -27.23 -3.57
C ASP A 100 9.25 -25.93 -2.74
N ASP A 101 10.45 -25.35 -2.78
CA ASP A 101 10.77 -24.12 -2.06
C ASP A 101 9.81 -22.96 -2.41
N GLU A 102 9.35 -22.89 -3.67
CA GLU A 102 8.45 -21.83 -4.11
C GLU A 102 7.07 -21.95 -3.46
N ALA A 103 6.55 -23.17 -3.37
CA ALA A 103 5.28 -23.53 -2.75
C ALA A 103 5.33 -23.28 -1.24
N ILE A 104 6.43 -23.65 -0.58
CA ILE A 104 6.67 -23.34 0.84
C ILE A 104 6.64 -21.82 1.05
N VAL A 105 7.40 -21.07 0.25
CA VAL A 105 7.44 -19.60 0.33
C VAL A 105 6.08 -18.98 0.03
N ARG A 106 5.34 -19.50 -0.95
CA ARG A 106 4.01 -19.03 -1.33
C ARG A 106 2.99 -19.28 -0.22
N ALA A 107 2.98 -20.47 0.36
CA ALA A 107 2.11 -20.80 1.48
C ALA A 107 2.43 -19.95 2.72
N TYR A 108 3.71 -19.80 3.07
CA TYR A 108 4.12 -18.91 4.15
C TYR A 108 3.66 -17.48 3.92
N ARG A 109 3.79 -16.95 2.70
CA ARG A 109 3.32 -15.60 2.35
C ARG A 109 1.80 -15.47 2.38
N ALA A 110 1.05 -16.53 2.07
CA ALA A 110 -0.40 -16.55 2.16
C ALA A 110 -0.92 -16.38 3.60
N LYS A 111 -0.08 -16.64 4.62
CA LYS A 111 -0.39 -16.33 6.02
C LYS A 111 -0.82 -14.87 6.23
N ALA A 112 -0.19 -13.93 5.51
CA ALA A 112 -0.52 -12.51 5.64
C ALA A 112 -1.95 -12.19 5.18
N ALA A 113 -2.46 -12.90 4.16
CA ALA A 113 -3.85 -12.75 3.71
C ALA A 113 -4.83 -13.25 4.78
N VAL A 114 -4.52 -14.39 5.40
CA VAL A 114 -5.30 -14.93 6.52
C VAL A 114 -5.30 -13.97 7.72
N GLU A 115 -4.15 -13.38 8.05
CA GLU A 115 -4.05 -12.36 9.10
C GLU A 115 -4.85 -11.09 8.78
N GLU A 116 -4.95 -10.71 7.51
CA GLU A 116 -5.79 -9.60 7.06
C GLU A 116 -7.28 -9.92 7.19
N ASP A 117 -7.71 -11.13 6.84
CA ASP A 117 -9.09 -11.57 7.00
C ASP A 117 -9.52 -11.59 8.48
N PHE A 118 -8.63 -12.05 9.38
CA PHE A 118 -8.87 -11.96 10.83
C PHE A 118 -8.91 -10.52 11.34
N ARG A 119 -8.13 -9.60 10.73
CA ARG A 119 -8.19 -8.18 11.07
C ARG A 119 -9.53 -7.58 10.66
N ARG A 120 -9.99 -7.85 9.44
CA ARG A 120 -11.32 -7.43 8.97
C ARG A 120 -12.42 -7.94 9.89
N MET A 121 -12.37 -9.21 10.29
CA MET A 121 -13.34 -9.76 11.24
C MET A 121 -13.42 -8.96 12.56
N LYS A 122 -12.32 -8.39 13.03
CA LYS A 122 -12.30 -7.62 14.29
C LYS A 122 -12.68 -6.15 14.10
N ASP A 123 -12.30 -5.55 12.98
CA ASP A 123 -12.40 -4.10 12.76
C ASP A 123 -13.69 -3.68 12.04
N THR A 124 -14.40 -4.63 11.42
CA THR A 124 -15.55 -4.33 10.57
C THR A 124 -16.89 -4.30 11.34
N PRO A 125 -17.75 -3.29 11.19
CA PRO A 125 -18.99 -3.13 11.98
C PRO A 125 -19.98 -4.31 11.91
N TYR A 126 -19.93 -5.07 10.81
CA TYR A 126 -20.84 -6.18 10.51
C TYR A 126 -20.22 -7.57 10.71
N LEU A 127 -18.94 -7.65 11.09
CA LEU A 127 -18.27 -8.89 11.51
C LEU A 127 -17.67 -8.81 12.92
N ALA A 128 -17.81 -7.66 13.58
CA ALA A 128 -17.10 -7.28 14.80
C ALA A 128 -17.14 -8.38 15.87
N ASP A 129 -16.06 -9.14 15.92
CA ASP A 129 -15.70 -10.06 17.00
C ASP A 129 -15.42 -9.31 18.30
N THR A 130 -15.24 -7.99 18.26
CA THR A 130 -14.97 -7.17 19.44
C THR A 130 -15.72 -5.83 19.43
N PRO A 131 -16.20 -5.34 20.59
CA PRO A 131 -16.13 -5.99 21.92
C PRO A 131 -17.19 -7.07 22.13
N GLU A 132 -16.78 -8.22 22.68
CA GLU A 132 -17.68 -9.30 23.09
C GLU A 132 -18.35 -8.93 24.43
N TYR A 133 -19.62 -8.55 24.43
CA TYR A 133 -20.38 -8.31 25.67
C TYR A 133 -20.93 -9.61 26.30
N HIS A 134 -20.33 -10.75 25.98
CA HIS A 134 -20.73 -12.07 26.47
C HIS A 134 -19.89 -12.48 27.68
N TRP A 135 -20.52 -13.05 28.72
CA TRP A 135 -19.88 -13.36 30.00
C TRP A 135 -19.65 -14.85 30.27
N THR A 136 -20.03 -15.75 29.34
CA THR A 136 -19.78 -17.19 29.48
C THR A 136 -18.98 -17.72 28.30
N ASP A 137 -18.03 -18.61 28.59
CA ASP A 137 -17.21 -19.31 27.57
C ASP A 137 -18.05 -19.93 26.46
N SER A 138 -19.22 -20.49 26.80
CA SER A 138 -20.13 -21.08 25.82
C SER A 138 -20.69 -20.05 24.84
N LYS A 139 -21.02 -18.84 25.30
CA LYS A 139 -21.54 -17.77 24.44
C LYS A 139 -20.43 -17.10 23.62
N ILE A 140 -19.25 -16.95 24.21
CA ILE A 140 -18.04 -16.49 23.51
C ILE A 140 -17.71 -17.42 22.33
N LYS A 141 -17.65 -18.74 22.56
CA LYS A 141 -17.39 -19.74 21.50
C LYS A 141 -18.42 -19.71 20.38
N VAL A 142 -19.71 -19.55 20.71
CA VAL A 142 -20.78 -19.47 19.70
C VAL A 142 -20.66 -18.18 18.89
N HIS A 143 -20.35 -17.06 19.52
CA HIS A 143 -20.15 -15.79 18.82
C HIS A 143 -18.99 -15.88 17.82
N GLN A 144 -17.83 -16.37 18.27
CA GLN A 144 -16.64 -16.55 17.42
C GLN A 144 -16.93 -17.47 16.22
N LEU A 145 -17.69 -18.55 16.44
CA LEU A 145 -18.12 -19.44 15.36
C LEU A 145 -19.00 -18.70 14.33
N VAL A 146 -19.95 -17.88 14.79
CA VAL A 146 -20.84 -17.11 13.91
C VAL A 146 -20.04 -16.08 13.10
N CYS A 147 -19.13 -15.34 13.74
CA CYS A 147 -18.26 -14.38 13.05
C CYS A 147 -17.36 -15.06 12.00
N PHE A 148 -16.79 -16.22 12.34
CA PHE A 148 -16.00 -17.00 11.38
C PHE A 148 -16.84 -17.50 10.20
N LEU A 149 -18.05 -18.00 10.44
CA LEU A 149 -18.97 -18.41 9.37
C LEU A 149 -19.34 -17.23 8.45
N ALA A 150 -19.61 -16.06 9.02
CA ALA A 150 -19.92 -14.86 8.26
C ALA A 150 -18.73 -14.43 7.37
N LEU A 151 -17.50 -14.45 7.91
CA LEU A 151 -16.28 -14.19 7.16
C LEU A 151 -16.12 -15.15 5.96
N GLN A 152 -16.32 -16.46 6.19
CA GLN A 152 -16.24 -17.46 5.11
C GLN A 152 -17.30 -17.23 4.02
N LEU A 153 -18.54 -16.88 4.39
CA LEU A 153 -19.61 -16.58 3.44
C LEU A 153 -19.29 -15.32 2.61
N MET A 154 -18.75 -14.28 3.24
CA MET A 154 -18.31 -13.08 2.55
C MET A 154 -17.18 -13.36 1.56
N GLY A 155 -16.19 -14.17 1.94
CA GLY A 155 -15.12 -14.60 1.03
C GLY A 155 -15.64 -15.38 -0.17
N LEU A 156 -16.65 -16.24 0.02
CA LEU A 156 -17.32 -16.95 -1.08
C LEU A 156 -18.06 -15.99 -2.01
N LEU A 157 -18.78 -15.01 -1.45
CA LEU A 157 -19.50 -14.00 -2.22
C LEU A 157 -18.54 -13.15 -3.06
N GLN A 158 -17.45 -12.65 -2.47
CA GLN A 158 -16.41 -11.91 -3.20
C GLN A 158 -15.83 -12.74 -4.33
N ARG A 159 -15.52 -14.02 -4.07
CA ARG A 159 -14.99 -14.91 -5.10
C ARG A 159 -15.98 -15.11 -6.25
N GLN A 160 -17.28 -15.20 -5.98
CA GLN A 160 -18.30 -15.29 -7.02
C GLN A 160 -18.39 -14.00 -7.85
N LEU A 161 -18.40 -12.84 -7.19
CA LEU A 161 -18.43 -11.52 -7.86
C LEU A 161 -17.19 -11.29 -8.72
N HIS A 162 -16.02 -11.68 -8.24
CA HIS A 162 -14.79 -11.56 -9.01
C HIS A 162 -14.79 -12.45 -10.26
N ARG A 163 -15.45 -13.62 -10.22
CA ARG A 163 -15.60 -14.49 -11.39
C ARG A 163 -16.56 -13.90 -12.43
N THR A 164 -17.50 -13.06 -12.02
CA THR A 164 -18.41 -12.34 -12.94
C THR A 164 -17.86 -10.99 -13.39
N GLY A 165 -16.63 -10.64 -13.01
CA GLY A 165 -15.94 -9.42 -13.43
C GLY A 165 -16.20 -8.21 -12.54
N HIS A 166 -16.86 -8.38 -11.39
CA HIS A 166 -17.08 -7.32 -10.40
C HIS A 166 -16.00 -7.37 -9.32
N VAL A 167 -15.27 -6.28 -9.14
CA VAL A 167 -14.30 -6.12 -8.04
C VAL A 167 -15.04 -5.47 -6.87
N VAL A 168 -15.22 -6.23 -5.79
CA VAL A 168 -15.89 -5.75 -4.57
C VAL A 168 -14.96 -5.94 -3.37
N THR A 169 -14.64 -4.84 -2.71
CA THR A 169 -13.85 -4.80 -1.48
C THR A 169 -14.80 -4.65 -0.29
N ILE A 170 -14.58 -5.39 0.81
CA ILE A 170 -15.39 -5.33 2.04
C ILE A 170 -14.79 -4.30 3.02
N ASP A 171 -14.32 -3.17 2.50
CA ASP A 171 -13.72 -2.10 3.32
C ASP A 171 -14.64 -0.88 3.28
N GLU A 172 -15.60 -0.83 4.20
CA GLU A 172 -16.35 0.37 4.63
C GLU A 172 -16.72 0.26 6.12
#